data_AF-A0AAN5CPW8-F1
#
_entry.id   AF-A0AAN5CPW8-F1
#
_cell.length_a   1.000
_cell.length_b   1.000
_cell.length_c   1.000
_cell.angle_alpha   90.00
_cell.angle_beta   90.00
_cell.angle_gamma   90.00
#
_symmetry.space_group_name_H-M   'P 1'
#
loop_
_entity.id
_entity.type
_entity.pdbx_description
1 polymer ?
#
loop_
_entity_poly.entity_id
_entity_poly.type
_entity_poly.pdbx_seq_one_letter_code
_entity_poly.pdbx_strand_id
1 'polypeptide(L)'
;MVIRDIDTSPFWLKIDGKWVHIDESVMKAHPGGSAITTYRNKEATTVFQTFHSGSATAGKWLAKLKEESRDNQPEIKDTEEILKGEDTINMGTFDISAEKAEQIAKAFDKLRLDLRKEGYFQSDKVWYFRKIEHHLFPTMPRHSLPKMMPRVKEFCKEYDIPYLVDDYFTGWRLGVEQFANVARVAERKVKSLF
;
A
#
# COMPACT_ATOMS: atom_id res chain seq x y z
N MET A 1 6.46 -11.08 9.55
CA MET A 1 7.29 -10.42 10.57
C MET A 1 6.68 -10.74 11.93
N VAL A 2 7.34 -11.55 12.76
CA VAL A 2 6.81 -11.92 14.08
C VAL A 2 7.34 -10.90 15.08
N ILE A 3 6.52 -9.93 15.44
CA ILE A 3 6.85 -8.92 16.46
C ILE A 3 6.80 -9.65 17.82
N ARG A 4 7.97 -9.82 18.46
CA ARG A 4 8.11 -10.58 19.73
C ARG A 4 7.92 -9.73 20.98
N ASP A 5 8.02 -8.41 20.84
CA ASP A 5 7.78 -7.45 21.90
C ASP A 5 7.17 -6.18 21.27
N ILE A 6 6.11 -5.65 21.86
CA ILE A 6 5.41 -4.46 21.36
C ILE A 6 5.73 -3.34 22.32
N ASP A 7 6.47 -2.34 21.84
CA ASP A 7 6.70 -1.12 22.60
C ASP A 7 5.36 -0.40 22.86
N THR A 8 4.91 -0.45 24.12
CA THR A 8 3.70 0.19 24.63
C THR A 8 3.97 1.58 25.23
N SER A 9 5.14 2.16 24.98
CA SER A 9 5.41 3.54 25.41
C SER A 9 4.41 4.50 24.75
N PRO A 10 3.93 5.56 25.42
CA PRO A 10 3.09 6.58 24.79
C PRO A 10 3.80 7.27 23.62
N PHE A 11 3.02 7.76 22.65
CA PHE A 11 3.56 8.49 21.50
C PHE A 11 2.57 9.46 20.87
N TRP A 12 3.05 10.21 19.88
CA TRP A 12 2.26 11.15 19.12
C TRP A 12 1.97 10.62 17.72
N LEU A 13 0.76 10.88 17.21
CA LEU A 13 0.39 10.68 15.82
C LEU A 13 -0.11 11.98 15.25
N LYS A 14 0.27 12.32 14.01
CA LYS A 14 -0.26 13.50 13.34
C LYS A 14 -1.40 13.09 12.42
N ILE A 15 -2.59 13.62 12.65
CA ILE A 15 -3.80 13.33 11.89
C ILE A 15 -4.53 14.64 11.58
N ASP A 16 -4.79 14.88 10.30
CA ASP A 16 -5.24 16.14 9.70
C ASP A 16 -4.40 17.34 10.16
N GLY A 17 -3.07 17.16 10.19
CA GLY A 17 -2.11 18.19 10.59
C GLY A 17 -2.04 18.50 12.08
N LYS A 18 -2.83 17.83 12.93
CA LYS A 18 -2.79 17.98 14.39
C LYS A 18 -2.18 16.76 15.05
N TRP A 19 -1.29 16.97 16.01
CA TRP A 19 -0.75 15.90 16.84
C TRP A 19 -1.79 15.46 17.87
N VAL A 20 -1.98 14.16 17.96
CA VAL A 20 -2.79 13.49 18.98
C VAL A 20 -1.91 12.58 19.81
N HIS A 21 -2.07 12.66 21.12
CA HIS A 21 -1.36 11.80 22.06
C HIS A 21 -2.04 10.43 22.14
N ILE A 22 -1.26 9.37 22.00
CA ILE A 22 -1.69 7.98 22.09
C ILE A 22 -1.03 7.38 23.33
N ASP A 23 -1.86 7.09 24.34
CA ASP A 23 -1.43 6.42 25.56
C ASP A 23 -1.68 4.91 25.52
N GLU A 24 -1.26 4.21 26.58
CA GLU A 24 -1.44 2.77 26.73
C GLU A 24 -2.92 2.34 26.72
N SER A 25 -3.81 3.19 27.24
CA SER A 25 -5.24 2.91 27.29
C SER A 25 -5.85 2.89 25.88
N VAL A 26 -5.48 3.87 25.05
CA VAL A 26 -5.90 3.98 23.66
C VAL A 26 -5.35 2.81 22.85
N MET A 27 -4.08 2.45 23.05
CA MET A 27 -3.48 1.29 22.37
C MET A 27 -4.18 -0.02 22.71
N LYS A 28 -4.47 -0.26 23.99
CA LYS A 28 -5.14 -1.48 24.44
C LYS A 28 -6.59 -1.56 23.96
N ALA A 29 -7.26 -0.42 23.86
CA ALA A 29 -8.64 -0.34 23.40
C ALA A 29 -8.78 -0.28 21.86
N HIS A 30 -7.67 -0.06 21.13
CA HIS A 30 -7.68 0.06 19.68
C HIS A 30 -7.93 -1.31 19.01
N PRO A 31 -9.02 -1.48 18.22
CA PRO A 31 -9.35 -2.77 17.60
C PRO A 31 -8.31 -3.30 16.61
N GLY A 32 -7.50 -2.41 16.03
CA GLY A 32 -6.39 -2.78 15.14
C GLY A 32 -5.15 -3.29 15.89
N GLY A 33 -5.19 -3.34 17.22
CA GLY A 33 -4.08 -3.80 18.06
C GLY A 33 -2.80 -2.99 17.83
N SER A 34 -1.66 -3.68 17.83
CA SER A 34 -0.33 -3.09 17.70
C SER A 34 -0.03 -2.45 16.35
N ALA A 35 -0.89 -2.60 15.34
CA ALA A 35 -0.69 -1.94 14.04
C ALA A 35 -0.56 -0.41 14.17
N ILE A 36 -1.20 0.19 15.18
CA ILE A 36 -1.13 1.63 15.46
C ILE A 36 0.30 2.12 15.78
N THR A 37 1.17 1.27 16.34
CA THR A 37 2.53 1.66 16.73
C THR A 37 3.48 1.83 15.54
N THR A 38 3.09 1.36 14.35
CA THR A 38 3.91 1.46 13.13
C THR A 38 4.13 2.91 12.69
N TYR A 39 3.21 3.80 13.06
CA TYR A 39 3.23 5.21 12.67
C TYR A 39 3.69 6.14 13.79
N ARG A 40 4.37 5.60 14.81
CA ARG A 40 4.87 6.35 15.97
C ARG A 40 5.60 7.63 15.54
N ASN A 41 5.11 8.79 16.00
CA ASN A 41 5.64 10.12 15.73
C ASN A 41 5.67 10.51 14.25
N LYS A 42 4.73 10.01 13.44
CA LYS A 42 4.60 10.29 12.00
C LYS A 42 3.25 10.87 11.62
N GLU A 43 3.19 11.48 10.44
CA GLU A 43 1.97 11.72 9.67
C GLU A 43 1.23 10.40 9.39
N ALA A 44 -0.03 10.31 9.83
CA ALA A 44 -0.87 9.13 9.72
C ALA A 44 -2.28 9.44 9.18
N THR A 45 -2.52 10.63 8.60
CA THR A 45 -3.83 11.03 8.08
C THR A 45 -4.34 10.06 7.04
N THR A 46 -3.52 9.76 6.04
CA THR A 46 -3.90 8.87 4.93
C THR A 46 -4.23 7.47 5.44
N VAL A 47 -3.47 6.97 6.42
CA VAL A 47 -3.65 5.65 7.02
C VAL A 47 -4.94 5.62 7.84
N PHE A 48 -5.16 6.63 8.68
CA PHE A 48 -6.39 6.75 9.46
C PHE A 48 -7.62 6.73 8.53
N GLN A 49 -7.61 7.57 7.48
CA GLN A 49 -8.70 7.63 6.51
C GLN A 49 -8.88 6.30 5.77
N THR A 50 -7.79 5.63 5.38
CA THR A 50 -7.87 4.36 4.65
C THR A 50 -8.54 3.26 5.49
N PHE A 51 -8.10 3.07 6.73
CA PHE A 51 -8.57 1.97 7.57
C PHE A 51 -9.84 2.28 8.37
N HIS A 52 -10.19 3.56 8.53
CA HIS A 52 -11.34 4.00 9.33
C HIS A 52 -12.38 4.78 8.51
N SER A 53 -12.26 4.82 7.17
CA SER A 53 -13.27 5.41 6.29
C SER A 53 -14.64 4.77 6.53
N GLY A 54 -15.61 5.58 6.96
CA GLY A 54 -16.97 5.14 7.26
C GLY A 54 -17.23 4.72 8.72
N SER A 55 -16.22 4.72 9.61
CA SER A 55 -16.43 4.44 11.03
C SER A 55 -16.72 5.71 11.84
N ALA A 56 -18.00 5.93 12.16
CA ALA A 56 -18.41 7.06 13.01
C ALA A 56 -17.79 6.98 14.42
N THR A 57 -17.55 5.77 14.95
CA THR A 57 -16.94 5.56 16.26
C THR A 57 -15.47 5.98 16.27
N ALA A 58 -14.71 5.62 15.24
CA ALA A 58 -13.31 6.03 15.12
C ALA A 58 -13.19 7.55 14.99
N GLY A 59 -14.09 8.20 14.24
CA GLY A 59 -14.16 9.65 14.14
C GLY A 59 -14.43 10.34 15.49
N LYS A 60 -15.35 9.79 16.31
CA LYS A 60 -15.62 10.30 17.66
C LYS A 60 -14.42 10.18 18.60
N TRP A 61 -13.73 9.03 18.56
CA TRP A 61 -12.49 8.83 19.33
C TRP A 61 -11.41 9.80 18.90
N LEU A 62 -11.19 9.96 17.60
CA LEU A 62 -10.22 10.91 17.08
C LEU A 62 -10.56 12.35 17.50
N ALA A 63 -11.83 12.74 17.44
CA ALA A 63 -12.26 14.07 17.88
C ALA A 63 -11.97 14.30 19.37
N LYS A 64 -12.22 13.29 20.22
CA LYS A 64 -11.90 13.33 21.65
C LYS A 64 -10.38 13.49 21.87
N LEU A 65 -9.57 12.68 21.20
CA LEU A 65 -8.10 12.75 21.31
C LEU A 65 -7.54 14.09 20.82
N LYS A 66 -8.12 14.66 19.75
CA LYS A 66 -7.76 16.00 19.26
C LYS A 66 -8.10 17.10 20.27
N GLU A 67 -9.20 16.98 21.01
CA GLU A 67 -9.55 17.94 22.05
C GLU A 67 -8.59 17.81 23.25
N GLU A 68 -8.31 16.58 23.70
CA GLU A 68 -7.38 16.31 24.81
C GLU A 68 -5.94 16.74 24.48
N SER A 69 -5.57 16.70 23.19
CA SER A 69 -4.23 17.07 22.71
C SER A 69 -4.13 18.51 22.19
N ARG A 70 -5.18 19.32 22.36
CA ARG A 70 -5.26 20.66 21.77
C ARG A 70 -4.15 21.59 22.26
N ASP A 71 -3.85 21.55 23.55
CA ASP A 71 -2.93 22.50 24.20
C ASP A 71 -1.48 21.98 24.26
N ASN A 72 -1.24 20.73 23.85
CA ASN A 72 0.06 20.06 23.96
C ASN A 72 0.55 19.56 22.60
N GLN A 73 0.79 20.46 21.66
CA GLN A 73 1.28 20.12 20.32
C GLN A 73 2.82 20.06 20.32
N PRO A 74 3.45 18.89 20.12
CA PRO A 74 4.90 18.79 20.10
C PRO A 74 5.50 19.27 18.76
N GLU A 75 6.69 19.84 18.80
CA GLU A 75 7.50 20.13 17.60
C GLU A 75 8.31 18.90 17.19
N ILE A 76 7.65 17.92 16.59
CA ILE A 76 8.31 16.75 16.01
C ILE A 76 8.54 17.02 14.52
N LYS A 77 9.79 16.95 14.06
CA LYS A 77 10.12 17.00 12.63
C LYS A 77 9.64 15.70 11.97
N ASP A 78 8.66 15.82 11.06
CA ASP A 78 8.29 14.74 10.13
C ASP A 78 9.54 14.37 9.34
N THR A 79 10.22 13.32 9.79
CA THR A 79 11.34 12.75 9.03
C THR A 79 10.71 11.68 8.17
N GLU A 80 10.28 12.07 6.97
CA GLU A 80 10.07 11.08 5.91
C GLU A 80 11.43 10.44 5.65
N GLU A 81 11.71 9.33 6.33
CA GLU A 81 12.73 8.41 5.84
C GLU A 81 12.26 7.97 4.46
N ILE A 82 12.81 8.62 3.43
CA ILE A 82 12.80 8.11 2.08
C ILE A 82 13.46 6.74 2.19
N LEU A 83 12.63 5.69 2.19
CA LEU A 83 13.09 4.34 1.97
C LEU A 83 13.77 4.39 0.60
N LYS A 84 15.09 4.51 0.58
CA LYS A 84 15.90 4.13 -0.57
C LYS A 84 15.75 2.62 -0.70
N GLY A 85 14.65 2.21 -1.31
CA GLY A 85 14.53 0.86 -1.82
C GLY A 85 15.71 0.64 -2.75
N GLU A 86 16.41 -0.48 -2.61
CA GLU A 86 17.31 -0.89 -3.67
C GLU A 86 16.44 -1.14 -4.91
N ASP A 87 16.45 -0.20 -5.86
CA ASP A 87 15.74 -0.24 -7.15
C ASP A 87 16.17 -1.43 -8.05
N THR A 88 17.01 -2.32 -7.53
CA THR A 88 17.61 -3.45 -8.24
C THR A 88 16.69 -4.66 -8.33
N ILE A 89 15.55 -4.67 -7.61
CA ILE A 89 14.65 -5.84 -7.57
C ILE A 89 13.21 -5.39 -7.87
N ASN A 90 12.93 -5.20 -9.17
CA ASN A 90 11.60 -5.11 -9.80
C ASN A 90 10.78 -3.80 -9.60
N MET A 91 10.83 -2.91 -10.59
CA MET A 91 9.79 -2.72 -11.62
C MET A 91 10.05 -1.41 -12.39
N GLY A 92 10.85 -1.47 -13.47
CA GLY A 92 10.98 -0.41 -14.49
C GLY A 92 11.54 0.93 -14.02
N THR A 93 12.41 1.55 -14.83
CA THR A 93 12.74 2.97 -14.65
C THR A 93 11.51 3.80 -15.01
N PHE A 94 10.80 4.32 -14.01
CA PHE A 94 9.67 5.24 -14.21
C PHE A 94 10.16 6.68 -14.41
N ASP A 95 11.06 6.89 -15.37
CA ASP A 95 11.48 8.23 -15.82
C ASP A 95 10.44 8.78 -16.80
N ILE A 96 9.23 9.05 -16.31
CA ILE A 96 8.15 9.62 -17.11
C ILE A 96 8.07 11.13 -16.81
N SER A 97 8.05 11.98 -17.84
CA SER A 97 7.87 13.42 -17.66
C SER A 97 6.53 13.73 -16.98
N ALA A 98 6.48 14.80 -16.19
CA ALA A 98 5.28 15.22 -15.46
C ALA A 98 4.06 15.39 -16.39
N GLU A 99 4.30 15.87 -17.61
CA GLU A 99 3.27 16.09 -18.63
C GLU A 99 2.68 14.76 -19.14
N LYS A 100 3.52 13.75 -19.34
CA LYS A 100 3.08 12.41 -19.75
C LYS A 100 2.39 11.66 -18.60
N ALA A 101 2.81 11.89 -17.35
CA ALA A 101 2.11 11.38 -16.18
C ALA A 101 0.69 11.98 -16.04
N GLU A 102 0.53 13.28 -16.28
CA GLU A 102 -0.78 13.94 -16.24
C GLU A 102 -1.73 13.44 -17.34
N GLN A 103 -1.20 13.19 -18.55
CA GLN A 103 -1.98 12.60 -19.64
C GLN A 103 -2.46 11.19 -19.30
N ILE A 104 -1.58 10.36 -18.72
CA ILE A 104 -1.93 9.00 -18.29
C ILE A 104 -3.01 9.04 -17.20
N ALA A 105 -2.91 9.94 -16.23
CA ALA A 105 -3.90 10.10 -15.17
C ALA A 105 -5.29 10.45 -15.72
N LYS A 106 -5.36 11.44 -16.64
CA LYS A 106 -6.63 11.84 -17.28
C LYS A 106 -7.23 10.71 -18.12
N ALA A 107 -6.41 9.94 -18.84
CA ALA A 107 -6.86 8.80 -19.61
C ALA A 107 -7.42 7.68 -18.70
N PHE A 108 -6.76 7.45 -17.57
CA PHE A 108 -7.16 6.45 -16.59
C PHE A 108 -8.49 6.79 -15.91
N ASP A 109 -8.73 8.05 -15.58
CA ASP A 109 -9.99 8.51 -15.00
C ASP A 109 -11.18 8.32 -15.96
N LYS A 110 -10.97 8.61 -17.24
CA LYS A 110 -11.97 8.37 -18.28
C LYS A 110 -12.32 6.88 -18.38
N LEU A 111 -11.29 6.02 -18.46
CA LEU A 111 -11.48 4.57 -18.49
C LEU A 111 -12.25 4.07 -17.26
N ARG A 112 -11.93 4.60 -16.08
CA ARG A 112 -12.61 4.23 -14.83
C ARG A 112 -14.10 4.56 -14.84
N LEU A 113 -14.50 5.68 -15.46
CA LEU A 113 -15.91 6.07 -15.60
C LEU A 113 -16.67 5.16 -16.56
N ASP A 114 -16.05 4.80 -17.68
CA ASP A 114 -16.66 3.92 -18.68
C ASP A 114 -16.95 2.52 -18.10
N LEU A 115 -15.99 1.97 -17.34
CA LEU A 115 -16.14 0.66 -16.71
C LEU A 115 -17.22 0.61 -15.63
N ARG A 116 -17.49 1.75 -14.97
CA ARG A 116 -18.62 1.87 -14.03
C ARG A 116 -19.95 1.85 -14.76
N LYS A 117 -20.03 2.56 -15.88
CA LYS A 117 -21.21 2.60 -16.73
C LYS A 117 -21.53 1.23 -17.33
N GLU A 118 -20.50 0.45 -17.66
CA GLU A 118 -20.61 -0.91 -18.21
C GLU A 118 -20.90 -1.99 -17.14
N GLY A 119 -21.08 -1.63 -15.86
CA GLY A 119 -21.57 -2.56 -14.82
C GLY A 119 -20.51 -3.54 -14.29
N TYR A 120 -19.24 -3.36 -14.66
CA TYR A 120 -18.13 -4.20 -14.22
C TYR A 120 -17.85 -4.16 -12.71
N PHE A 121 -18.58 -3.34 -11.94
CA PHE A 121 -18.46 -3.13 -10.50
C PHE A 121 -19.43 -3.96 -9.61
N GLN A 122 -20.22 -4.88 -10.18
CA GLN A 122 -21.06 -5.84 -9.42
C GLN A 122 -20.28 -7.14 -9.10
N SER A 123 -20.68 -8.01 -8.16
CA SER A 123 -19.83 -9.09 -7.59
C SER A 123 -20.27 -10.55 -7.91
N ASP A 124 -19.30 -11.48 -8.02
CA ASP A 124 -19.50 -12.95 -8.17
C ASP A 124 -18.26 -13.77 -7.72
N LYS A 125 -18.46 -15.05 -7.35
CA LYS A 125 -17.65 -15.94 -6.49
C LYS A 125 -16.39 -16.58 -7.11
N VAL A 126 -16.09 -16.37 -8.39
CA VAL A 126 -14.95 -17.05 -9.10
C VAL A 126 -13.57 -16.44 -8.80
N TRP A 127 -13.56 -15.30 -8.10
CA TRP A 127 -12.57 -14.68 -7.20
C TRP A 127 -11.03 -14.90 -7.29
N TYR A 128 -10.44 -16.11 -7.40
CA TYR A 128 -9.04 -16.32 -6.96
C TYR A 128 -7.91 -16.24 -8.02
N PHE A 129 -8.21 -16.19 -9.32
CA PHE A 129 -7.19 -16.42 -10.36
C PHE A 129 -6.44 -15.19 -10.91
N ARG A 130 -6.77 -13.95 -10.49
CA ARG A 130 -6.37 -12.73 -11.24
C ARG A 130 -5.85 -11.62 -10.33
N LYS A 131 -4.54 -11.62 -10.11
CA LYS A 131 -3.88 -10.80 -9.09
C LYS A 131 -3.30 -9.48 -9.65
N ILE A 132 -2.87 -9.42 -10.90
CA ILE A 132 -2.21 -8.24 -11.49
C ILE A 132 -3.21 -7.10 -11.72
N GLU A 133 -4.38 -7.42 -12.25
CA GLU A 133 -5.44 -6.47 -12.53
C GLU A 133 -6.06 -5.91 -11.24
N HIS A 134 -5.98 -6.68 -10.14
CA HIS A 134 -6.43 -6.23 -8.82
C HIS A 134 -5.55 -5.11 -8.25
N HIS A 135 -4.27 -5.03 -8.64
CA HIS A 135 -3.38 -3.95 -8.16
C HIS A 135 -3.59 -2.66 -8.97
N LEU A 136 -3.91 -2.76 -10.26
CA LEU A 136 -4.30 -1.61 -11.09
C LEU A 136 -5.70 -1.06 -10.73
N PHE A 137 -6.65 -1.93 -10.41
CA PHE A 137 -8.02 -1.55 -10.08
C PHE A 137 -8.49 -2.24 -8.78
N PRO A 138 -7.99 -1.82 -7.60
CA PRO A 138 -8.29 -2.48 -6.32
C PRO A 138 -9.77 -2.46 -5.95
N THR A 139 -10.52 -1.49 -6.48
CA THR A 139 -11.98 -1.36 -6.29
C THR A 139 -12.81 -2.13 -7.32
N MET A 140 -12.18 -2.81 -8.29
CA MET A 140 -12.89 -3.57 -9.33
C MET A 140 -13.20 -5.01 -8.87
N PRO A 141 -14.42 -5.49 -9.09
CA PRO A 141 -14.80 -6.89 -8.89
C PRO A 141 -13.95 -7.83 -9.72
N ARG A 142 -13.47 -8.85 -9.04
CA ARG A 142 -12.41 -9.72 -9.55
C ARG A 142 -12.86 -10.58 -10.74
N HIS A 143 -14.17 -10.77 -10.97
CA HIS A 143 -14.69 -11.48 -12.14
C HIS A 143 -14.69 -10.65 -13.43
N SER A 144 -14.48 -9.34 -13.33
CA SER A 144 -14.38 -8.42 -14.46
C SER A 144 -12.94 -8.34 -15.01
N LEU A 145 -11.97 -8.77 -14.21
CA LEU A 145 -10.55 -8.81 -14.56
C LEU A 145 -10.24 -9.60 -15.87
N PRO A 146 -10.89 -10.74 -16.20
CA PRO A 146 -10.74 -11.36 -17.52
C PRO A 146 -11.10 -10.48 -18.70
N LYS A 147 -12.15 -9.69 -18.55
CA LYS A 147 -12.67 -8.83 -19.62
C LYS A 147 -11.81 -7.57 -19.74
N MET A 148 -11.13 -7.19 -18.65
CA MET A 148 -10.22 -6.06 -18.60
C MET A 148 -8.82 -6.37 -19.12
N MET A 149 -8.32 -7.58 -18.93
CA MET A 149 -6.99 -7.99 -19.39
C MET A 149 -6.68 -7.60 -20.85
N PRO A 150 -7.57 -7.86 -21.84
CA PRO A 150 -7.34 -7.45 -23.22
C PRO A 150 -7.26 -5.93 -23.37
N ARG A 151 -8.14 -5.16 -22.71
CA ARG A 151 -8.14 -3.70 -22.79
C ARG A 151 -6.89 -3.08 -22.14
N VAL A 152 -6.41 -3.64 -21.03
CA VAL A 152 -5.16 -3.19 -20.39
C VAL A 152 -3.95 -3.53 -21.25
N LYS A 153 -3.93 -4.70 -21.91
CA LYS A 153 -2.90 -5.07 -22.89
C LYS A 153 -2.85 -4.11 -24.07
N GLU A 154 -4.01 -3.75 -24.62
CA GLU A 154 -4.12 -2.78 -25.72
C GLU A 154 -3.66 -1.39 -25.30
N PHE A 155 -4.06 -0.93 -24.11
CA PHE A 155 -3.60 0.33 -23.54
C PHE A 155 -2.06 0.33 -23.37
N CYS A 156 -1.48 -0.72 -22.78
CA CYS A 156 -0.03 -0.82 -22.64
C CYS A 156 0.68 -0.80 -24.01
N LYS A 157 0.11 -1.44 -25.04
CA LYS A 157 0.64 -1.41 -26.41
C LYS A 157 0.55 -0.02 -27.05
N GLU A 158 -0.52 0.73 -26.80
CA GLU A 158 -0.73 2.08 -27.34
C GLU A 158 0.26 3.10 -26.78
N TYR A 159 0.62 2.97 -25.50
CA TYR A 159 1.51 3.92 -24.80
C TYR A 159 2.97 3.45 -24.71
N ASP A 160 3.33 2.37 -25.41
CA ASP A 160 4.67 1.74 -25.39
C ASP A 160 5.13 1.34 -23.97
N ILE A 161 4.20 0.82 -23.18
CA ILE A 161 4.43 0.34 -21.82
C ILE A 161 4.52 -1.20 -21.86
N PRO A 162 5.58 -1.81 -21.32
CA PRO A 162 5.69 -3.27 -21.27
C PRO A 162 4.59 -3.86 -20.38
N TYR A 163 3.73 -4.68 -20.98
CA TYR A 163 2.69 -5.42 -20.24
C TYR A 163 3.28 -6.71 -19.68
N LEU A 164 3.60 -6.71 -18.39
CA LEU A 164 4.23 -7.83 -17.69
C LEU A 164 3.16 -8.73 -17.06
N VAL A 165 2.87 -9.86 -17.71
CA VAL A 165 2.10 -10.97 -17.13
C VAL A 165 2.90 -12.25 -17.35
N ASP A 166 3.63 -12.65 -16.31
CA ASP A 166 4.27 -13.96 -16.29
C ASP A 166 3.21 -15.04 -16.09
N ASP A 167 3.35 -16.15 -16.81
CA ASP A 167 2.53 -17.33 -16.54
C ASP A 167 2.90 -17.94 -15.16
N TYR A 168 1.99 -18.75 -14.62
CA TYR A 168 2.14 -19.35 -13.30
C TYR A 168 3.46 -20.12 -13.13
N PHE A 169 3.89 -20.83 -14.18
CA PHE A 169 5.09 -21.68 -14.14
C PHE A 169 6.37 -20.84 -14.19
N THR A 170 6.36 -19.76 -14.95
CA THR A 170 7.43 -18.76 -15.01
C THR A 170 7.58 -18.07 -13.67
N GLY A 171 6.47 -17.63 -13.05
CA GLY A 171 6.49 -17.06 -11.70
C GLY A 171 6.99 -18.05 -10.64
N TRP A 172 6.54 -19.31 -10.70
CA TRP A 172 7.00 -20.37 -9.80
C TRP A 172 8.51 -20.64 -9.96
N ARG A 173 9.00 -20.76 -11.20
CA ARG A 173 10.43 -20.98 -11.50
C ARG A 173 11.29 -19.83 -10.99
N LEU A 174 10.88 -18.58 -11.25
CA LEU A 174 11.58 -17.39 -10.76
C LEU A 174 11.60 -17.33 -9.23
N GLY A 175 10.51 -17.75 -8.57
CA GLY A 175 10.46 -17.87 -7.12
C GLY A 175 11.48 -18.89 -6.58
N VAL A 176 11.58 -20.07 -7.19
CA VAL A 176 12.57 -21.09 -6.83
C VAL A 176 14.00 -20.61 -7.07
N GLU A 177 14.25 -19.94 -8.20
CA GLU A 177 15.55 -19.31 -8.50
C GLU A 177 15.92 -18.23 -7.46
N GLN A 178 14.94 -17.42 -7.03
CA GLN A 178 15.17 -16.42 -6.01
C GLN A 178 15.54 -17.05 -4.67
N PHE A 179 14.89 -18.14 -4.27
CA PHE A 179 15.29 -18.88 -3.07
C PHE A 179 16.71 -19.44 -3.18
N ALA A 180 17.10 -19.98 -4.35
CA ALA A 180 18.45 -20.45 -4.60
C ALA A 180 19.49 -19.30 -4.56
N ASN A 181 19.13 -18.12 -5.08
CA ASN A 181 19.99 -16.93 -5.04
C ASN A 181 20.19 -16.45 -3.60
N VAL A 182 19.11 -16.37 -2.81
CA VAL A 182 19.16 -16.00 -1.39
C VAL A 182 20.01 -17.00 -0.61
N ALA A 183 19.87 -18.31 -0.86
CA ALA A 183 20.70 -19.34 -0.24
C ALA A 183 22.19 -19.14 -0.54
N ARG A 184 22.54 -18.87 -1.81
CA ARG A 184 23.94 -18.60 -2.22
C ARG A 184 24.51 -17.32 -1.60
N VAL A 185 23.70 -16.26 -1.45
CA VAL A 185 24.12 -15.01 -0.78
C VAL A 185 24.32 -15.24 0.72
N ALA A 186 23.41 -15.96 1.37
CA ALA A 186 23.53 -16.33 2.77
C ALA A 186 24.80 -17.17 3.02
N GLU A 187 25.08 -18.14 2.16
CA GLU A 187 26.29 -18.97 2.25
C GLU A 187 27.57 -18.15 2.12
N ARG A 188 27.63 -17.19 1.20
CA ARG A 188 28.79 -16.27 1.08
C ARG A 188 28.96 -15.39 2.31
N LYS A 189 27.87 -14.86 2.87
CA LYS A 189 27.92 -14.04 4.09
C LYS A 189 28.37 -14.84 5.30
N VAL A 190 27.94 -16.10 5.43
CA VAL A 190 28.40 -17.00 6.50
C VAL A 190 29.88 -17.32 6.32
N LYS A 191 30.34 -17.59 5.10
CA LYS A 191 31.77 -17.83 4.80
C LYS A 191 32.67 -16.60 4.96
N SER A 192 32.13 -15.38 4.94
CA SER A 192 32.91 -14.16 5.20
C SER A 192 32.96 -13.77 6.68
N LEU A 193 32.20 -14.46 7.54
CA LEU A 193 32.14 -14.23 8.99
C LEU A 193 33.06 -15.16 9.79
N PHE A 194 33.70 -16.12 9.14
CA PHE A 194 34.69 -17.06 9.68
C PHE A 194 35.94 -17.06 8.80
#